data_AF-F2LUH2-F1
#
_entry.id   AF-F2LUH2-F1
#
_cell.length_a   1.000
_cell.length_b   1.000
_cell.length_c   1.000
_cell.angle_alpha   90.00
_cell.angle_beta   90.00
_cell.angle_gamma   90.00
#
_symmetry.space_group_name_H-M   'P 1'
#
loop_
_entity.id
_entity.type
_entity.pdbx_description
1 polymer ?
#
loop_
_entity_poly.entity_id
_entity_poly.type
_entity_poly.pdbx_seq_one_letter_code
_entity_poly.pdbx_strand_id
1 'polypeptide(L)'
;MNKLIEKISKKSFKFKIIATYIIGLSIIGILGYGYFFFTQYAQMQKQIESQRNNLLQMHKYMARTAVEVAQNIISIAQNLAMEGKVTLQDAKEIALDGISTIKYGKVGYVWCMTYGGTMLLDPPKPSIEGKNIFKLPEKPYKILKEILETLRIKNGDFIEYEWYYPSGEKNKVYKKISYVKSIPSFKWIIGSGFYLKDIDDAVEAYKEKQQKAFIENAIKSLIPGVLFSVISFLVVYILIIKMMRSVEKIADVSKKLIEDEISIHMKLPTSSTEGPVGKLVSNINNYIENTTRLLKFKEDIDLCETEEEIFLLIADLLKNEFKLNNFSVYKEKDSNLIPVIKEGKIMCGYTQKCLKAVRRGVILNEKCPNNQEYVCYPIFSGDSLMGAIEMVLNSNISTNATMKKVINRFIQSIAHSLNIKRLTQTLKELSLKDKLTGLYNRRFLEEIIPTILSTAKRLNSKIAVVMIDLDDFKKINDTYGHLAGDEVLKFVANSLKNHFKRSSDLIVRYGGEEFLIIVESAEEEKLLELLKELKDELNNSGLKISGTTVKITASIGYAFIPDDAEDFNKALELADKAMYKAKR
;
A
#
# COMPACT_ATOMS: atom_id res chain seq x y z
N MET A 1 -21.93 16.12 -17.60
CA MET A 1 -21.25 15.33 -16.56
C MET A 1 -20.23 14.34 -17.16
N ASN A 2 -20.64 13.45 -18.08
CA ASN A 2 -19.75 12.41 -18.65
C ASN A 2 -18.48 12.95 -19.35
N LYS A 3 -18.58 14.01 -20.17
CA LYS A 3 -17.41 14.67 -20.81
C LYS A 3 -16.42 15.31 -19.81
N LEU A 4 -16.88 15.69 -18.62
CA LEU A 4 -16.05 16.28 -17.57
C LEU A 4 -15.28 15.18 -16.83
N ILE A 5 -15.95 14.06 -16.53
CA ILE A 5 -15.37 12.87 -15.90
C ILE A 5 -14.23 12.30 -16.78
N GLU A 6 -14.44 12.24 -18.09
CA GLU A 6 -13.44 11.77 -19.06
C GLU A 6 -12.21 12.70 -19.16
N LYS A 7 -12.39 14.02 -19.04
CA LYS A 7 -11.26 14.96 -18.96
C LYS A 7 -10.49 14.84 -17.64
N ILE A 8 -11.19 14.59 -16.54
CA ILE A 8 -10.57 14.40 -15.21
C ILE A 8 -9.79 13.08 -15.16
N SER A 9 -10.26 12.02 -15.84
CA SER A 9 -9.58 10.72 -15.87
C SER A 9 -8.18 10.75 -16.50
N LYS A 10 -7.89 11.74 -17.36
CA LYS A 10 -6.58 11.93 -18.02
C LYS A 10 -5.59 12.82 -17.25
N LYS A 11 -5.97 13.36 -16.09
CA LYS A 11 -5.12 14.26 -15.28
C LYS A 11 -4.34 13.52 -14.19
N SER A 12 -3.40 14.21 -13.54
CA SER A 12 -2.60 13.63 -12.44
C SER A 12 -3.50 13.16 -11.29
N PHE A 13 -3.05 12.12 -10.56
CA PHE A 13 -3.80 11.57 -9.43
C PHE A 13 -4.15 12.64 -8.38
N LYS A 14 -3.21 13.56 -8.10
CA LYS A 14 -3.42 14.74 -7.24
C LYS A 14 -4.60 15.60 -7.72
N PHE A 15 -4.66 15.88 -9.02
CA PHE A 15 -5.74 16.68 -9.59
C PHE A 15 -7.09 15.97 -9.47
N LYS A 16 -7.14 14.65 -9.69
CA LYS A 16 -8.38 13.86 -9.57
C LYS A 16 -8.99 13.94 -8.18
N ILE A 17 -8.18 13.74 -7.13
CA ILE A 17 -8.67 13.80 -5.74
C ILE A 17 -9.22 15.20 -5.43
N ILE A 18 -8.45 16.25 -5.75
CA ILE A 18 -8.86 17.63 -5.49
C ILE A 18 -10.16 17.97 -6.25
N ALA A 19 -10.24 17.61 -7.53
CA ALA A 19 -11.42 17.87 -8.34
C ALA A 19 -12.67 17.16 -7.81
N THR A 20 -12.57 15.86 -7.46
CA THR A 20 -13.69 15.10 -6.90
C THR A 20 -14.16 15.70 -5.57
N TYR A 21 -13.22 16.12 -4.71
CA TYR A 21 -13.54 16.76 -3.45
C TYR A 21 -14.26 18.10 -3.62
N ILE A 22 -13.77 18.98 -4.52
CA ILE A 22 -14.44 20.27 -4.83
C ILE A 22 -15.86 20.05 -5.36
N ILE A 23 -16.03 19.10 -6.28
CA ILE A 23 -17.34 18.76 -6.85
C ILE A 23 -18.29 18.28 -5.74
N GLY A 24 -17.82 17.38 -4.87
CA GLY A 24 -18.62 16.88 -3.75
C GLY A 24 -19.05 17.98 -2.79
N LEU A 25 -18.11 18.85 -2.37
CA LEU A 25 -18.42 20.00 -1.52
C LEU A 25 -19.43 20.96 -2.16
N SER A 26 -19.29 21.21 -3.47
CA SER A 26 -20.19 22.12 -4.20
C SER A 26 -21.61 21.57 -4.26
N ILE A 27 -21.77 20.26 -4.52
CA ILE A 27 -23.09 19.61 -4.55
C ILE A 27 -23.75 19.68 -3.17
N ILE A 28 -23.03 19.30 -2.11
CA ILE A 28 -23.54 19.34 -0.74
C ILE A 28 -23.91 20.77 -0.33
N GLY A 29 -23.05 21.74 -0.65
CA GLY A 29 -23.27 23.16 -0.36
C GLY A 29 -24.52 23.71 -1.06
N ILE A 30 -24.67 23.44 -2.37
CA ILE A 30 -25.83 23.93 -3.15
C ILE A 30 -27.12 23.30 -2.66
N LEU A 31 -27.16 21.98 -2.44
CA LEU A 31 -28.36 21.28 -1.98
C LEU A 31 -28.74 21.70 -0.55
N GLY A 32 -27.77 21.74 0.36
CA GLY A 32 -27.98 22.13 1.74
C GLY A 32 -28.44 23.58 1.89
N TYR A 33 -27.75 24.51 1.20
CA TYR A 33 -28.14 25.92 1.22
C TYR A 33 -29.47 26.16 0.51
N GLY A 34 -29.74 25.45 -0.59
CA GLY A 34 -31.03 25.50 -1.27
C GLY A 34 -32.17 25.12 -0.34
N TYR A 35 -32.05 23.99 0.37
CA TYR A 35 -33.06 23.57 1.36
C TYR A 35 -33.26 24.61 2.48
N PHE A 36 -32.17 25.13 3.04
CA PHE A 36 -32.23 26.21 4.05
C PHE A 36 -32.93 27.46 3.51
N PHE A 37 -32.61 27.91 2.31
CA PHE A 37 -33.22 29.07 1.69
C PHE A 37 -34.72 28.88 1.47
N PHE A 38 -35.14 27.73 0.91
CA PHE A 38 -36.56 27.43 0.68
C PHE A 38 -37.37 27.36 1.98
N THR A 39 -36.81 26.77 3.04
CA THR A 39 -37.48 26.70 4.35
C THR A 39 -37.65 28.08 4.98
N GLN A 40 -36.63 28.93 4.93
CA GLN A 40 -36.71 30.32 5.40
C GLN A 40 -37.71 31.15 4.58
N TYR A 41 -37.72 30.99 3.25
CA TYR A 41 -38.68 31.65 2.38
C TYR A 41 -40.12 31.25 2.71
N ALA A 42 -40.38 29.94 2.89
CA ALA A 42 -41.70 29.44 3.28
C ALA A 42 -42.14 29.98 4.66
N GLN A 43 -41.21 30.09 5.61
CA GLN A 43 -41.47 30.68 6.93
C GLN A 43 -41.84 32.16 6.83
N MET A 44 -41.12 32.94 6.01
CA MET A 44 -41.43 34.36 5.77
C MET A 44 -42.84 34.54 5.19
N GLN A 45 -43.23 33.71 4.21
CA GLN A 45 -44.59 33.78 3.62
C GLN A 45 -45.67 33.49 4.67
N LYS A 46 -45.47 32.48 5.51
CA LYS A 46 -46.39 32.18 6.64
C LYS A 46 -46.50 33.34 7.61
N GLN A 47 -45.40 34.05 7.89
CA GLN A 47 -45.42 35.23 8.76
C GLN A 47 -46.22 36.39 8.14
N ILE A 48 -46.05 36.66 6.84
CA ILE A 48 -46.82 37.69 6.13
C ILE A 48 -48.33 37.39 6.17
N GLU A 49 -48.71 36.16 5.90
CA GLU A 49 -50.12 35.72 5.95
C GLU A 49 -50.70 35.83 7.37
N SER A 50 -49.92 35.40 8.37
CA SER A 50 -50.29 35.55 9.79
C SER A 50 -50.49 37.02 10.18
N GLN A 51 -49.61 37.92 9.75
CA GLN A 51 -49.77 39.36 10.01
C GLN A 51 -51.03 39.93 9.38
N ARG A 52 -51.35 39.56 8.14
CA ARG A 52 -52.60 39.98 7.50
C ARG A 52 -53.83 39.54 8.29
N ASN A 53 -53.85 38.28 8.74
CA ASN A 53 -54.95 37.75 9.55
C ASN A 53 -55.06 38.45 10.91
N ASN A 54 -53.93 38.74 11.57
CA ASN A 54 -53.91 39.47 12.83
C ASN A 54 -54.44 40.90 12.67
N LEU A 55 -54.00 41.63 11.63
CA LEU A 55 -54.49 42.96 11.32
C LEU A 55 -56.00 42.96 11.04
N LEU A 56 -56.48 41.96 10.28
CA LEU A 56 -57.91 41.82 9.99
C LEU A 56 -58.73 41.60 11.27
N GLN A 57 -58.28 40.72 12.18
CA GLN A 57 -58.97 40.47 13.45
C GLN A 57 -58.94 41.69 14.38
N MET A 58 -57.79 42.37 14.47
CA MET A 58 -57.65 43.60 15.24
C MET A 58 -58.63 44.67 14.77
N HIS A 59 -58.73 44.91 13.46
CA HIS A 59 -59.65 45.92 12.93
C HIS A 59 -61.12 45.50 13.05
N LYS A 60 -61.44 44.20 12.93
CA LYS A 60 -62.79 43.69 13.25
C LYS A 60 -63.16 43.98 14.70
N TYR A 61 -62.24 43.73 15.63
CA TYR A 61 -62.44 44.03 17.04
C TYR A 61 -62.69 45.52 17.27
N MET A 62 -61.83 46.40 16.74
CA MET A 62 -62.01 47.85 16.85
C MET A 62 -63.36 48.32 16.30
N ALA A 63 -63.78 47.80 15.15
CA ALA A 63 -65.07 48.12 14.54
C ALA A 63 -66.25 47.69 15.41
N ARG A 64 -66.20 46.49 15.99
CA ARG A 64 -67.22 46.00 16.92
C ARG A 64 -67.26 46.88 18.18
N THR A 65 -66.12 47.15 18.80
CA THR A 65 -66.04 48.01 19.99
C THR A 65 -66.58 49.41 19.72
N ALA A 66 -66.30 50.01 18.56
CA ALA A 66 -66.84 51.32 18.19
C ALA A 66 -68.37 51.33 18.11
N VAL A 67 -68.97 50.27 17.55
CA VAL A 67 -70.44 50.12 17.51
C VAL A 67 -71.02 49.89 18.91
N GLU A 68 -70.34 49.13 19.77
CA GLU A 68 -70.78 48.92 21.17
C GLU A 68 -70.72 50.21 21.98
N VAL A 69 -69.66 51.01 21.83
CA VAL A 69 -69.56 52.35 22.43
C VAL A 69 -70.67 53.25 21.90
N ALA A 70 -70.93 53.24 20.60
CA ALA A 70 -72.02 54.00 19.99
C ALA A 70 -73.39 53.58 20.54
N GLN A 71 -73.63 52.27 20.68
CA GLN A 71 -74.85 51.75 21.28
C GLN A 71 -75.01 52.22 22.73
N ASN A 72 -73.94 52.26 23.52
CA ASN A 72 -73.99 52.74 24.90
C ASN A 72 -74.35 54.24 24.95
N ILE A 73 -73.75 55.07 24.08
CA ILE A 73 -74.12 56.50 23.94
C ILE A 73 -75.61 56.63 23.59
N ILE A 74 -76.09 55.86 22.62
CA ILE A 74 -77.50 55.85 22.22
C ILE A 74 -78.40 55.42 23.39
N SER A 75 -77.99 54.42 24.17
CA SER A 75 -78.75 53.91 25.32
C SER A 75 -78.85 54.96 26.43
N ILE A 76 -77.77 55.71 26.69
CA ILE A 76 -77.79 56.83 27.63
C ILE A 76 -78.78 57.91 27.19
N ALA A 77 -78.73 58.31 25.91
CA ALA A 77 -79.68 59.29 25.38
C ALA A 77 -81.14 58.79 25.45
N GLN A 78 -81.36 57.50 25.20
CA GLN A 78 -82.67 56.86 25.34
C GLN A 78 -83.19 56.90 26.78
N ASN A 79 -82.34 56.62 27.75
CA ASN A 79 -82.71 56.67 29.17
C ASN A 79 -83.11 58.10 29.58
N LEU A 80 -82.38 59.12 29.12
CA LEU A 80 -82.76 60.52 29.37
C LEU A 80 -84.16 60.86 28.82
N ALA A 81 -84.51 60.35 27.65
CA ALA A 81 -85.86 60.52 27.10
C ALA A 81 -86.92 59.74 27.88
N MET A 82 -86.63 58.51 28.30
CA MET A 82 -87.57 57.69 29.10
C MET A 82 -87.84 58.28 30.48
N GLU A 83 -86.83 58.92 31.09
CA GLU A 83 -86.95 59.66 32.37
C GLU A 83 -87.65 61.02 32.21
N GLY A 84 -88.00 61.43 30.99
CA GLY A 84 -88.64 62.71 30.69
C GLY A 84 -87.71 63.93 30.82
N LYS A 85 -86.39 63.73 30.91
CA LYS A 85 -85.40 64.82 31.02
C LYS A 85 -85.18 65.56 29.70
N VAL A 86 -85.40 64.89 28.57
CA VAL A 86 -85.30 65.43 27.21
C VAL A 86 -86.41 64.84 26.34
N THR A 87 -86.75 65.49 25.22
CA THR A 87 -87.72 64.88 24.29
C THR A 87 -87.07 63.71 23.52
N LEU A 88 -87.88 62.85 22.91
CA LEU A 88 -87.38 61.78 22.04
C LEU A 88 -86.57 62.32 20.84
N GLN A 89 -86.88 63.54 20.39
CA GLN A 89 -86.15 64.19 19.31
C GLN A 89 -84.79 64.69 19.79
N ASP A 90 -84.74 65.36 20.95
CA ASP A 90 -83.49 65.81 21.56
C ASP A 90 -82.57 64.63 21.89
N ALA A 91 -83.11 63.50 22.36
CA ALA A 91 -82.33 62.28 22.60
C ALA A 91 -81.73 61.70 21.31
N LYS A 92 -82.40 61.81 20.17
CA LYS A 92 -81.83 61.40 18.88
C LYS A 92 -80.70 62.33 18.46
N GLU A 93 -80.84 63.64 18.68
CA GLU A 93 -79.79 64.62 18.38
C GLU A 93 -78.56 64.44 19.27
N ILE A 94 -78.75 64.29 20.59
CA ILE A 94 -77.69 63.96 21.55
C ILE A 94 -76.97 62.67 21.15
N ALA A 95 -77.73 61.64 20.74
CA ALA A 95 -77.14 60.38 20.29
C ALA A 95 -76.32 60.55 19.01
N LEU A 96 -76.82 61.27 18.01
CA LEU A 96 -76.11 61.52 16.75
C LEU A 96 -74.83 62.34 16.96
N ASP A 97 -74.91 63.39 17.78
CA ASP A 97 -73.75 64.21 18.15
C ASP A 97 -72.70 63.36 18.86
N GLY A 98 -73.11 62.61 19.88
CA GLY A 98 -72.21 61.74 20.65
C GLY A 98 -71.52 60.68 19.79
N ILE A 99 -72.24 59.97 18.92
CA ILE A 99 -71.60 58.95 18.06
C ILE A 99 -70.74 59.55 16.94
N SER A 100 -70.98 60.80 16.52
CA SER A 100 -70.19 61.49 15.50
C SER A 100 -68.73 61.73 15.92
N THR A 101 -68.51 61.83 17.23
CA THR A 101 -67.18 62.02 17.85
C THR A 101 -66.33 60.74 17.86
N ILE A 102 -66.93 59.56 17.63
CA ILE A 102 -66.21 58.29 17.68
C ILE A 102 -65.31 58.15 16.44
N LYS A 103 -63.99 58.22 16.68
CA LYS A 103 -62.94 57.97 15.69
C LYS A 103 -61.94 56.96 16.26
N TYR A 104 -61.41 56.09 15.41
CA TYR A 104 -60.39 55.12 15.78
C TYR A 104 -59.57 54.68 14.57
N GLY A 105 -58.36 54.19 14.82
CA GLY A 105 -57.43 53.85 13.74
C GLY A 105 -57.17 55.05 12.81
N LYS A 106 -56.89 54.78 11.52
CA LYS A 106 -56.57 55.82 10.54
C LYS A 106 -57.80 56.55 10.00
N VAL A 107 -58.88 55.80 9.73
CA VAL A 107 -60.09 56.29 9.06
C VAL A 107 -61.37 55.67 9.63
N GLY A 108 -61.32 55.10 10.84
CA GLY A 108 -62.47 54.46 11.48
C GLY A 108 -63.48 55.51 11.99
N TYR A 109 -64.75 55.24 11.77
CA TYR A 109 -65.86 56.10 12.16
C TYR A 109 -67.16 55.29 12.34
N VAL A 110 -68.12 55.85 13.07
CA VAL A 110 -69.48 55.31 13.18
C VAL A 110 -70.40 56.02 12.18
N TRP A 111 -71.21 55.25 11.46
CA TRP A 111 -72.29 55.75 10.62
C TRP A 111 -73.64 55.27 11.15
N CYS A 112 -74.69 56.02 10.84
CA CYS A 112 -76.04 55.74 11.30
C CYS A 112 -77.05 55.98 10.17
N MET A 113 -78.02 55.09 10.02
CA MET A 113 -79.15 55.25 9.11
C MET A 113 -80.44 54.71 9.73
N THR A 114 -81.59 55.12 9.18
CA THR A 114 -82.87 54.50 9.52
C THR A 114 -83.05 53.15 8.80
N TYR A 115 -83.97 52.31 9.28
CA TYR A 115 -84.36 51.06 8.58
C TYR A 115 -84.85 51.31 7.15
N GLY A 116 -85.42 52.49 6.87
CA GLY A 116 -85.88 52.87 5.54
C GLY A 116 -84.77 53.34 4.60
N GLY A 117 -83.51 53.40 5.04
CA GLY A 117 -82.37 53.83 4.23
C GLY A 117 -82.10 55.33 4.23
N THR A 118 -82.76 56.12 5.09
CA THR A 118 -82.37 57.53 5.30
C THR A 118 -81.08 57.58 6.09
N MET A 119 -80.01 58.15 5.50
CA MET A 119 -78.72 58.33 6.16
C MET A 119 -78.83 59.45 7.20
N LEU A 120 -78.40 59.18 8.44
CA LEU A 120 -78.44 60.12 9.55
C LEU A 120 -77.05 60.67 9.88
N LEU A 121 -76.01 59.86 9.67
CA LEU A 121 -74.61 60.23 9.89
C LEU A 121 -73.72 59.41 8.96
N ASP A 122 -72.98 60.06 8.07
CA ASP A 122 -71.91 59.44 7.26
C ASP A 122 -70.72 60.40 7.10
N PRO A 123 -69.74 60.34 8.03
CA PRO A 123 -68.57 61.22 8.02
C PRO A 123 -67.78 61.32 6.71
N PRO A 124 -67.59 60.25 5.89
CA PRO A 124 -66.93 60.37 4.59
C PRO A 124 -67.76 61.08 3.52
N LYS A 125 -69.09 61.09 3.63
CA LYS A 125 -69.97 61.74 2.65
C LYS A 125 -71.14 62.49 3.32
N PRO A 126 -70.87 63.61 4.02
CA PRO A 126 -71.94 64.38 4.70
C PRO A 126 -73.07 64.84 3.75
N SER A 127 -72.78 65.01 2.46
CA SER A 127 -73.76 65.40 1.42
C SER A 127 -74.97 64.45 1.24
N ILE A 128 -74.94 63.24 1.82
CA ILE A 128 -76.04 62.28 1.78
C ILE A 128 -76.83 62.20 3.08
N GLU A 129 -76.41 62.90 4.13
CA GLU A 129 -77.17 62.98 5.39
C GLU A 129 -78.54 63.62 5.13
N GLY A 130 -79.58 63.04 5.74
CA GLY A 130 -80.99 63.38 5.49
C GLY A 130 -81.59 62.78 4.21
N LYS A 131 -80.79 62.19 3.31
CA LYS A 131 -81.29 61.57 2.06
C LYS A 131 -81.53 60.07 2.23
N ASN A 132 -82.56 59.57 1.54
CA ASN A 132 -82.81 58.13 1.45
C ASN A 132 -81.92 57.50 0.38
N ILE A 133 -80.82 56.86 0.81
CA ILE A 133 -79.82 56.28 -0.08
C ILE A 133 -80.33 55.06 -0.85
N PHE A 134 -81.35 54.35 -0.35
CA PHE A 134 -81.94 53.20 -1.04
C PHE A 134 -82.73 53.58 -2.30
N LYS A 135 -83.04 54.88 -2.47
CA LYS A 135 -83.68 55.42 -3.68
C LYS A 135 -82.68 56.01 -4.68
N LEU A 136 -81.41 56.11 -4.31
CA LEU A 136 -80.37 56.69 -5.15
C LEU A 136 -79.80 55.65 -6.13
N PRO A 137 -79.42 56.05 -7.35
CA PRO A 137 -79.06 55.11 -8.42
C PRO A 137 -77.65 54.51 -8.26
N GLU A 138 -76.77 55.09 -7.44
CA GLU A 138 -75.36 54.71 -7.35
C GLU A 138 -75.18 53.30 -6.78
N LYS A 139 -74.25 52.56 -7.40
CA LYS A 139 -73.95 51.15 -7.10
C LYS A 139 -73.69 50.85 -5.60
N PRO A 140 -72.90 51.65 -4.85
CA PRO A 140 -72.64 51.37 -3.43
C PRO A 140 -73.91 51.30 -2.58
N TYR A 141 -74.92 52.12 -2.90
CA TYR A 141 -76.16 52.19 -2.13
C TYR A 141 -77.08 51.00 -2.39
N LYS A 142 -77.16 50.55 -3.65
CA LYS A 142 -77.92 49.35 -4.04
C LYS A 142 -77.36 48.09 -3.38
N ILE A 143 -76.05 47.91 -3.43
CA ILE A 143 -75.37 46.76 -2.81
C ILE A 143 -75.60 46.74 -1.30
N LEU A 144 -75.46 47.89 -0.63
CA LEU A 144 -75.70 47.97 0.80
C LEU A 144 -77.16 47.64 1.15
N LYS A 145 -78.13 48.10 0.35
CA LYS A 145 -79.55 47.75 0.52
C LYS A 145 -79.77 46.24 0.46
N GLU A 146 -79.28 45.58 -0.59
CA GLU A 146 -79.43 44.13 -0.78
C GLU A 146 -78.82 43.33 0.39
N ILE A 147 -77.64 43.74 0.86
CA ILE A 147 -76.96 43.12 2.00
C ILE A 147 -77.78 43.26 3.28
N LEU A 148 -78.26 44.47 3.59
CA LEU A 148 -79.01 44.74 4.82
C LEU A 148 -80.40 44.07 4.83
N GLU A 149 -81.07 43.98 3.67
CA GLU A 149 -82.35 43.28 3.54
C GLU A 149 -82.20 41.76 3.71
N THR A 150 -81.08 41.19 3.28
CA THR A 150 -80.82 39.74 3.35
C THR A 150 -80.46 39.26 4.76
N LEU A 151 -79.68 40.04 5.52
CA LEU A 151 -79.02 39.57 6.75
C LEU A 151 -79.90 39.48 8.01
N ARG A 152 -81.13 40.04 8.02
CA ARG A 152 -82.03 40.09 9.20
C ARG A 152 -81.27 40.40 10.51
N ILE A 153 -80.61 41.56 10.57
CA ILE A 153 -79.70 41.98 11.66
C ILE A 153 -80.41 41.97 13.02
N LYS A 154 -80.24 40.90 13.80
CA LYS A 154 -80.81 40.77 15.15
C LYS A 154 -79.78 41.02 16.26
N ASN A 155 -78.53 40.55 16.11
CA ASN A 155 -77.50 40.64 17.16
C ASN A 155 -76.13 41.17 16.69
N GLY A 156 -76.10 41.76 15.50
CA GLY A 156 -74.93 42.42 14.93
C GLY A 156 -74.01 41.48 14.16
N ASP A 157 -73.65 41.88 12.95
CA ASP A 157 -72.97 41.05 11.97
C ASP A 157 -71.90 41.84 11.22
N PHE A 158 -70.91 41.15 10.66
CA PHE A 158 -69.96 41.77 9.75
C PHE A 158 -70.49 41.70 8.31
N ILE A 159 -70.45 42.84 7.62
CA ILE A 159 -70.83 42.97 6.21
C ILE A 159 -69.66 43.49 5.40
N GLU A 160 -69.56 43.04 4.15
CA GLU A 160 -68.57 43.50 3.18
C GLU A 160 -69.27 44.23 2.03
N TYR A 161 -68.86 45.47 1.76
CA TYR A 161 -69.44 46.31 0.72
C TYR A 161 -68.41 47.36 0.26
N GLU A 162 -68.69 48.09 -0.81
CA GLU A 162 -67.84 49.20 -1.25
C GLU A 162 -68.36 50.51 -0.68
N TRP A 163 -67.49 51.34 -0.09
CA TRP A 163 -67.88 52.65 0.44
C TRP A 163 -66.84 53.73 0.19
N TYR A 164 -67.28 54.99 0.30
CA TYR A 164 -66.46 56.18 0.09
C TYR A 164 -65.38 56.31 1.15
N TYR A 165 -64.13 56.39 0.69
CA TYR A 165 -62.99 56.45 1.61
C TYR A 165 -62.81 57.87 2.18
N PRO A 166 -62.61 58.05 3.50
CA PRO A 166 -62.58 59.37 4.14
C PRO A 166 -61.44 60.29 3.72
N SER A 167 -60.32 59.75 3.21
CA SER A 167 -59.11 60.52 2.92
C SER A 167 -58.52 60.14 1.55
N GLY A 168 -58.77 60.93 0.51
CA GLY A 168 -58.25 60.64 -0.84
C GLY A 168 -59.04 61.30 -1.97
N GLU A 169 -58.96 60.73 -3.17
CA GLU A 169 -59.72 61.17 -4.34
C GLU A 169 -61.24 61.22 -4.06
N LYS A 170 -61.86 62.37 -4.36
CA LYS A 170 -63.30 62.57 -4.13
C LYS A 170 -64.11 61.47 -4.83
N ASN A 171 -65.09 60.93 -4.11
CA ASN A 171 -66.02 59.89 -4.59
C ASN A 171 -65.40 58.52 -4.93
N LYS A 172 -64.15 58.25 -4.54
CA LYS A 172 -63.57 56.92 -4.72
C LYS A 172 -64.06 55.94 -3.64
N VAL A 173 -64.49 54.76 -4.08
CA VAL A 173 -64.97 53.69 -3.20
C VAL A 173 -63.96 52.57 -3.08
N TYR A 174 -63.89 51.96 -1.90
CA TYR A 174 -63.04 50.81 -1.63
C TYR A 174 -63.82 49.76 -0.85
N LYS A 175 -63.39 48.50 -0.95
CA LYS A 175 -63.95 47.42 -0.15
C LYS A 175 -63.78 47.72 1.34
N LYS A 176 -64.88 47.60 2.06
CA LYS A 176 -65.03 47.92 3.47
C LYS A 176 -65.72 46.78 4.18
N ILE A 177 -65.16 46.37 5.31
CA ILE A 177 -65.78 45.43 6.22
C ILE A 177 -66.31 46.22 7.42
N SER A 178 -67.60 46.17 7.67
CA SER A 178 -68.22 46.85 8.83
C SER A 178 -68.96 45.89 9.72
N TYR A 179 -68.82 46.07 11.02
CA TYR A 179 -69.77 45.52 11.98
C TYR A 179 -71.00 46.42 12.00
N VAL A 180 -72.19 45.84 11.85
CA VAL A 180 -73.47 46.57 11.86
C VAL A 180 -74.37 46.02 12.94
N LYS A 181 -75.17 46.89 13.56
CA LYS A 181 -76.11 46.50 14.60
C LYS A 181 -77.39 47.31 14.50
N SER A 182 -78.51 46.66 14.75
CA SER A 182 -79.83 47.28 14.79
C SER A 182 -80.08 47.90 16.17
N ILE A 183 -80.72 49.08 16.18
CA ILE A 183 -81.22 49.79 17.35
C ILE A 183 -82.74 49.92 17.20
N PRO A 184 -83.50 48.92 17.66
CA PRO A 184 -84.96 48.87 17.42
C PRO A 184 -85.72 50.07 17.99
N SER A 185 -85.31 50.57 19.15
CA SER A 185 -85.94 51.71 19.83
C SER A 185 -85.99 52.98 18.98
N PHE A 186 -84.95 53.25 18.19
CA PHE A 186 -84.91 54.37 17.25
C PHE A 186 -85.21 53.98 15.79
N LYS A 187 -85.40 52.68 15.51
CA LYS A 187 -85.46 52.11 14.15
C LYS A 187 -84.21 52.48 13.32
N TRP A 188 -83.04 52.45 13.97
CA TRP A 188 -81.76 52.79 13.37
C TRP A 188 -80.90 51.54 13.13
N ILE A 189 -80.04 51.62 12.12
CA ILE A 189 -78.89 50.74 11.92
C ILE A 189 -77.67 51.60 12.12
N ILE A 190 -76.82 51.19 13.06
CA ILE A 190 -75.50 51.77 13.23
C ILE A 190 -74.46 50.80 12.70
N GLY A 191 -73.36 51.33 12.20
CA GLY A 191 -72.26 50.50 11.78
C GLY A 191 -70.93 51.21 11.86
N SER A 192 -69.88 50.42 11.94
CA SER A 192 -68.52 50.92 11.92
C SER A 192 -67.62 49.87 11.28
N GLY A 193 -66.56 50.30 10.62
CA GLY A 193 -65.74 49.38 9.84
C GLY A 193 -64.44 49.99 9.37
N PHE A 194 -63.68 49.16 8.66
CA PHE A 194 -62.36 49.48 8.14
C PHE A 194 -62.29 49.09 6.66
N TYR A 195 -61.38 49.73 5.93
CA TYR A 195 -61.19 49.47 4.51
C TYR A 195 -60.11 48.40 4.33
N LEU A 196 -60.37 47.43 3.44
CA LEU A 196 -59.38 46.40 3.12
C LEU A 196 -58.08 46.98 2.56
N LYS A 197 -58.18 48.13 1.87
CA LYS A 197 -57.02 48.91 1.41
C LYS A 197 -56.01 49.20 2.53
N ASP A 198 -56.47 49.62 3.70
CA ASP A 198 -55.56 49.95 4.81
C ASP A 198 -54.81 48.72 5.33
N ILE A 199 -55.46 47.56 5.29
CA ILE A 199 -54.85 46.28 5.67
C ILE A 199 -53.84 45.87 4.60
N ASP A 200 -54.22 45.91 3.33
CA ASP A 200 -53.39 45.46 2.22
C ASP A 200 -52.16 46.37 2.06
N ASP A 201 -52.30 47.70 2.16
CA ASP A 201 -51.18 48.65 2.18
C ASP A 201 -50.19 48.34 3.33
N ALA A 202 -50.71 48.06 4.53
CA ALA A 202 -49.87 47.74 5.70
C ALA A 202 -49.15 46.40 5.54
N VAL A 203 -49.82 45.40 4.96
CA VAL A 203 -49.23 44.09 4.67
C VAL A 203 -48.18 44.19 3.56
N GLU A 204 -48.40 45.03 2.55
CA GLU A 204 -47.42 45.28 1.48
C GLU A 204 -46.15 45.94 2.01
N ALA A 205 -46.28 46.99 2.83
CA ALA A 205 -45.13 47.61 3.50
C ALA A 205 -44.38 46.63 4.42
N TYR A 206 -45.11 45.77 5.14
CA TYR A 206 -44.52 44.71 5.95
C TYR A 206 -43.79 43.67 5.10
N LYS A 207 -44.37 43.26 3.98
CA LYS A 207 -43.79 42.29 3.03
C LYS A 207 -42.49 42.83 2.44
N GLU A 208 -42.44 44.08 1.98
CA GLU A 208 -41.22 44.69 1.46
C GLU A 208 -40.11 44.70 2.50
N LYS A 209 -40.44 45.08 3.74
CA LYS A 209 -39.50 45.07 4.87
C LYS A 209 -38.96 43.66 5.13
N GLN A 210 -39.82 42.65 5.14
CA GLN A 210 -39.41 41.25 5.35
C GLN A 210 -38.57 40.71 4.20
N GLN A 211 -38.91 41.02 2.94
CA GLN A 211 -38.12 40.62 1.78
C GLN A 211 -36.70 41.21 1.82
N LYS A 212 -36.57 42.49 2.18
CA LYS A 212 -35.26 43.12 2.33
C LYS A 212 -34.42 42.46 3.43
N ALA A 213 -35.02 42.24 4.60
CA ALA A 213 -34.36 41.56 5.71
C ALA A 213 -33.96 40.11 5.36
N PHE A 214 -34.82 39.41 4.63
CA PHE A 214 -34.55 38.05 4.15
C PHE A 214 -33.33 38.02 3.21
N ILE A 215 -33.25 38.91 2.23
CA ILE A 215 -32.09 38.99 1.31
C ILE A 215 -30.81 39.30 2.08
N GLU A 216 -30.85 40.26 3.01
CA GLU A 216 -29.69 40.62 3.82
C GLU A 216 -29.19 39.44 4.69
N ASN A 217 -30.12 38.73 5.34
CA ASN A 217 -29.80 37.55 6.14
C ASN A 217 -29.31 36.37 5.28
N ALA A 218 -29.90 36.19 4.09
CA ALA A 218 -29.43 35.19 3.13
C ALA A 218 -27.96 35.46 2.74
N ILE A 219 -27.60 36.70 2.40
CA ILE A 219 -26.21 37.07 2.08
C ILE A 219 -25.29 36.85 3.28
N LYS A 220 -25.68 37.31 4.48
CA LYS A 220 -24.89 37.12 5.71
C LYS A 220 -24.66 35.64 6.03
N SER A 221 -25.65 34.77 5.82
CA SER A 221 -25.53 33.33 6.07
C SER A 221 -24.62 32.58 5.08
N LEU A 222 -24.29 33.16 3.91
CA LEU A 222 -23.32 32.56 2.99
C LEU A 222 -21.88 32.67 3.50
N ILE A 223 -21.56 33.70 4.27
CA ILE A 223 -20.18 34.00 4.71
C ILE A 223 -19.56 32.82 5.49
N PRO A 224 -20.21 32.26 6.54
CA PRO A 224 -19.66 31.11 7.26
C PRO A 224 -19.48 29.88 6.37
N GLY A 225 -20.40 29.64 5.42
CA GLY A 225 -20.34 28.50 4.50
C GLY A 225 -19.17 28.59 3.53
N VAL A 226 -18.90 29.79 2.99
CA VAL A 226 -17.73 30.05 2.14
C VAL A 226 -16.44 29.90 2.95
N LEU A 227 -16.39 30.49 4.15
CA LEU A 227 -15.22 30.40 5.03
C LEU A 227 -14.88 28.95 5.39
N PHE A 228 -15.89 28.17 5.76
CA PHE A 228 -15.76 26.74 6.04
C PHE A 228 -15.24 25.97 4.82
N SER A 229 -15.76 26.27 3.63
CA SER A 229 -15.33 25.62 2.38
C SER A 229 -13.86 25.90 2.06
N VAL A 230 -13.39 27.14 2.29
CA VAL A 230 -11.97 27.52 2.11
C VAL A 230 -11.07 26.80 3.11
N ILE A 231 -11.46 26.76 4.40
CA ILE A 231 -10.70 26.06 5.44
C ILE A 231 -10.63 24.56 5.14
N SER A 232 -11.76 23.94 4.80
CA SER A 232 -11.85 22.52 4.48
C SER A 232 -10.97 22.17 3.27
N PHE A 233 -10.98 23.03 2.23
CA PHE A 233 -10.08 22.91 1.09
C PHE A 233 -8.60 22.99 1.48
N LEU A 234 -8.20 23.95 2.31
CA LEU A 234 -6.82 24.07 2.79
C LEU A 234 -6.37 22.83 3.56
N VAL A 235 -7.21 22.30 4.45
CA VAL A 235 -6.91 21.08 5.22
C VAL A 235 -6.71 19.88 4.28
N VAL A 236 -7.63 19.65 3.35
CA VAL A 236 -7.52 18.55 2.38
C VAL A 236 -6.28 18.73 1.48
N TYR A 237 -6.01 19.96 1.05
CA TYR A 237 -4.82 20.28 0.26
C TYR A 237 -3.51 19.93 1.01
N ILE A 238 -3.42 20.31 2.30
CA ILE A 238 -2.27 19.99 3.16
C ILE A 238 -2.13 18.47 3.34
N LEU A 239 -3.23 17.75 3.59
CA LEU A 239 -3.22 16.29 3.74
C LEU A 239 -2.75 15.59 2.45
N ILE A 240 -3.22 16.04 1.29
CA ILE A 240 -2.78 15.50 -0.01
C ILE A 240 -1.30 15.76 -0.23
N ILE A 241 -0.78 16.96 0.07
CA ILE A 241 0.66 17.23 -0.03
C ILE A 241 1.45 16.32 0.90
N LYS A 242 1.02 16.19 2.15
CA LYS A 242 1.71 15.34 3.14
C LYS A 242 1.75 13.88 2.67
N MET A 243 0.66 13.37 2.12
CA MET A 243 0.58 12.01 1.56
C MET A 243 1.46 11.86 0.32
N MET A 244 1.40 12.81 -0.63
CA MET A 244 2.20 12.77 -1.86
C MET A 244 3.71 12.79 -1.57
N ARG A 245 4.16 13.61 -0.60
CA ARG A 245 5.57 13.61 -0.17
C ARG A 245 6.03 12.25 0.35
N SER A 246 5.16 11.52 1.06
CA SER A 246 5.49 10.16 1.51
C SER A 246 5.64 9.19 0.34
N VAL A 247 4.78 9.31 -0.68
CA VAL A 247 4.86 8.49 -1.89
C VAL A 247 6.11 8.83 -2.72
N GLU A 248 6.42 10.11 -2.89
CA GLU A 248 7.63 10.56 -3.59
C GLU A 248 8.91 10.05 -2.94
N LYS A 249 8.98 10.05 -1.59
CA LYS A 249 10.12 9.45 -0.87
C LYS A 249 10.28 7.96 -1.15
N ILE A 250 9.17 7.22 -1.23
CA ILE A 250 9.19 5.78 -1.56
C ILE A 250 9.64 5.58 -3.02
N ALA A 251 9.14 6.41 -3.94
CA ALA A 251 9.51 6.35 -5.34
C ALA A 251 11.01 6.67 -5.58
N ASP A 252 11.55 7.69 -4.91
CA ASP A 252 12.98 8.04 -4.99
C ASP A 252 13.87 6.89 -4.51
N VAL A 253 13.46 6.22 -3.44
CA VAL A 253 14.19 5.05 -2.93
C VAL A 253 14.04 3.86 -3.87
N SER A 254 12.84 3.61 -4.41
CA SER A 254 12.64 2.58 -5.43
C SER A 254 13.55 2.82 -6.64
N LYS A 255 13.75 4.08 -7.03
CA LYS A 255 14.64 4.43 -8.13
C LYS A 255 16.10 4.13 -7.79
N LYS A 256 16.56 4.53 -6.61
CA LYS A 256 17.92 4.22 -6.10
C LYS A 256 18.17 2.72 -5.94
N LEU A 257 17.16 1.92 -5.61
CA LEU A 257 17.25 0.45 -5.58
C LEU A 257 17.44 -0.17 -6.97
N ILE A 258 17.01 0.51 -8.04
CA ILE A 258 17.12 0.04 -9.43
C ILE A 258 18.44 0.52 -10.05
N GLU A 259 18.91 1.72 -9.70
CA GLU A 259 20.14 2.32 -10.23
C GLU A 259 21.39 1.79 -9.50
N ASP A 260 21.64 0.46 -9.51
CA ASP A 260 22.86 -0.30 -9.11
C ASP A 260 23.66 0.10 -7.83
N GLU A 261 23.24 1.13 -7.10
CA GLU A 261 23.70 1.46 -5.76
C GLU A 261 22.95 0.57 -4.78
N ILE A 262 23.21 -0.73 -4.85
CA ILE A 262 23.11 -1.59 -3.67
C ILE A 262 24.25 -1.17 -2.74
N SER A 263 24.19 0.07 -2.25
CA SER A 263 24.92 0.42 -1.05
C SER A 263 24.34 -0.50 0.02
N ILE A 264 25.19 -1.40 0.50
CA ILE A 264 24.96 -2.38 1.57
C ILE A 264 24.37 -1.73 2.85
N HIS A 265 24.24 -0.40 2.88
CA HIS A 265 23.79 0.42 3.99
C HIS A 265 22.51 1.22 3.72
N MET A 266 21.81 0.98 2.60
CA MET A 266 20.56 1.70 2.33
C MET A 266 19.49 1.34 3.37
N LYS A 267 19.11 2.31 4.20
CA LYS A 267 17.96 2.21 5.11
C LYS A 267 16.98 3.33 4.81
N LEU A 268 15.72 2.96 4.63
CA LEU A 268 14.62 3.91 4.58
C LEU A 268 14.52 4.65 5.92
N PRO A 269 14.30 5.98 5.91
CA PRO A 269 14.14 6.76 7.12
C PRO A 269 12.91 6.29 7.89
N THR A 270 13.14 5.79 9.11
CA THR A 270 12.09 5.40 10.04
C THR A 270 11.52 6.66 10.70
N SER A 271 10.70 7.42 9.98
CA SER A 271 9.88 8.45 10.64
C SER A 271 8.80 7.73 11.43
N SER A 272 8.86 7.85 12.76
CA SER A 272 7.92 7.36 13.77
C SER A 272 6.45 7.38 13.34
N THR A 273 6.03 6.34 12.63
CA THR A 273 4.63 6.16 12.23
C THR A 273 4.28 4.72 12.54
N GLU A 274 3.67 4.48 13.70
CA GLU A 274 3.08 3.18 14.05
C GLU A 274 1.96 2.74 13.07
N GLY A 275 1.64 3.59 12.08
CA GLY A 275 0.67 3.34 11.02
C GLY A 275 1.18 2.46 9.86
N PRO A 276 0.29 2.23 8.87
CA PRO A 276 0.55 1.31 7.75
C PRO A 276 1.81 1.64 6.93
N VAL A 277 2.12 2.93 6.76
CA VAL A 277 3.30 3.38 6.02
C VAL A 277 4.59 3.03 6.77
N GLY A 278 4.64 3.20 8.09
CA GLY A 278 5.81 2.81 8.88
C GLY A 278 6.02 1.29 8.92
N LYS A 279 4.93 0.50 8.98
CA LYS A 279 5.01 -0.96 8.80
C LYS A 279 5.58 -1.34 7.43
N LEU A 280 5.14 -0.68 6.36
CA LEU A 280 5.67 -0.91 5.01
C LEU A 280 7.16 -0.57 4.93
N VAL A 281 7.56 0.59 5.45
CA VAL A 281 8.97 1.02 5.52
C VAL A 281 9.82 0.01 6.29
N SER A 282 9.33 -0.47 7.44
CA SER A 282 10.01 -1.50 8.24
C SER A 282 10.18 -2.82 7.47
N ASN A 283 9.12 -3.28 6.80
CA ASN A 283 9.17 -4.50 5.99
C ASN A 283 10.16 -4.38 4.83
N ILE A 284 10.21 -3.23 4.15
CA ILE A 284 11.18 -2.98 3.07
C ILE A 284 12.60 -2.93 3.62
N ASN A 285 12.83 -2.26 4.76
CA ASN A 285 14.14 -2.24 5.41
C ASN A 285 14.61 -3.66 5.77
N ASN A 286 13.73 -4.49 6.34
CA ASN A 286 14.05 -5.90 6.62
C ASN A 286 14.37 -6.68 5.34
N TYR A 287 13.65 -6.41 4.23
CA TYR A 287 13.93 -7.02 2.94
C TYR A 287 15.30 -6.61 2.37
N ILE A 288 15.63 -5.31 2.41
CA ILE A 288 16.93 -4.79 1.97
C ILE A 288 18.03 -5.43 2.81
N GLU A 289 17.92 -5.42 4.14
CA GLU A 289 18.93 -6.01 5.04
C GLU A 289 19.18 -7.49 4.74
N ASN A 290 18.11 -8.28 4.55
CA ASN A 290 18.25 -9.70 4.21
C ASN A 290 18.85 -9.92 2.81
N THR A 291 18.52 -9.07 1.84
CA THR A 291 19.07 -9.15 0.47
C THR A 291 20.56 -8.78 0.46
N THR A 292 20.94 -7.76 1.21
CA THR A 292 22.33 -7.36 1.39
C THR A 292 23.17 -8.49 2.02
N ARG A 293 22.63 -9.17 3.05
CA ARG A 293 23.29 -10.35 3.63
C ARG A 293 23.49 -11.45 2.59
N LEU A 294 22.49 -11.72 1.76
CA LEU A 294 22.58 -12.72 0.68
C LEU A 294 23.65 -12.37 -0.36
N LEU A 295 23.79 -11.10 -0.71
CA LEU A 295 24.79 -10.64 -1.68
C LEU A 295 26.22 -10.77 -1.15
N LYS A 296 26.49 -10.28 0.06
CA LYS A 296 27.80 -10.44 0.72
C LYS A 296 28.21 -11.90 0.83
N PHE A 297 27.29 -12.72 1.30
CA PHE A 297 27.55 -14.15 1.44
C PHE A 297 27.81 -14.82 0.09
N LYS A 298 27.17 -14.36 -0.98
CA LYS A 298 27.47 -14.85 -2.34
C LYS A 298 28.88 -14.44 -2.79
N GLU A 299 29.28 -13.19 -2.54
CA GLU A 299 30.66 -12.73 -2.79
C GLU A 299 31.68 -13.59 -2.04
N ASP A 300 31.41 -13.89 -0.76
CA ASP A 300 32.28 -14.75 0.06
C ASP A 300 32.38 -16.18 -0.50
N ILE A 301 31.27 -16.75 -1.02
CA ILE A 301 31.29 -18.06 -1.69
C ILE A 301 32.12 -18.03 -2.97
N ASP A 302 31.99 -16.96 -3.76
CA ASP A 302 32.70 -16.85 -5.04
C ASP A 302 34.23 -16.78 -4.82
N LEU A 303 34.67 -16.31 -3.65
CA LEU A 303 36.07 -16.33 -3.21
C LEU A 303 36.58 -17.70 -2.73
N CYS A 304 35.71 -18.66 -2.40
CA CYS A 304 36.15 -20.00 -1.99
C CYS A 304 36.74 -20.78 -3.16
N GLU A 305 37.90 -21.40 -2.98
CA GLU A 305 38.56 -22.26 -3.97
C GLU A 305 38.14 -23.72 -3.85
N THR A 306 37.87 -24.18 -2.63
CA THR A 306 37.60 -25.59 -2.31
C THR A 306 36.17 -25.83 -1.80
N GLU A 307 35.70 -27.08 -1.87
CA GLU A 307 34.41 -27.47 -1.31
C GLU A 307 34.43 -27.36 0.23
N GLU A 308 35.57 -27.66 0.85
CA GLU A 308 35.80 -27.57 2.28
C GLU A 308 35.66 -26.14 2.81
N GLU A 309 36.18 -25.15 2.09
CA GLU A 309 36.02 -23.72 2.42
C GLU A 309 34.54 -23.30 2.42
N ILE A 310 33.75 -23.80 1.46
CA ILE A 310 32.33 -23.48 1.41
C ILE A 310 31.59 -24.06 2.63
N PHE A 311 31.93 -25.27 3.08
CA PHE A 311 31.34 -25.83 4.30
C PHE A 311 31.73 -25.03 5.55
N LEU A 312 32.97 -24.54 5.63
CA LEU A 312 33.40 -23.65 6.72
C LEU A 312 32.63 -22.33 6.70
N LEU A 313 32.44 -21.74 5.52
CA LEU A 313 31.66 -20.52 5.34
C LEU A 313 30.19 -20.71 5.76
N ILE A 314 29.58 -21.86 5.43
CA ILE A 314 28.25 -22.24 5.93
C ILE A 314 28.23 -22.23 7.46
N ALA A 315 29.21 -22.86 8.10
CA ALA A 315 29.26 -22.94 9.55
C ALA A 315 29.47 -21.57 10.20
N ASP A 316 30.31 -20.73 9.62
CA ASP A 316 30.52 -19.35 10.07
C ASP A 316 29.23 -18.55 10.02
N LEU A 317 28.48 -18.62 8.91
CA LEU A 317 27.17 -17.99 8.76
C LEU A 317 26.17 -18.53 9.80
N LEU A 318 26.09 -19.84 10.01
CA LEU A 318 25.17 -20.42 11.01
C LEU A 318 25.52 -19.94 12.42
N LYS A 319 26.80 -19.85 12.75
CA LYS A 319 27.30 -19.48 14.08
C LYS A 319 27.23 -17.98 14.34
N ASN A 320 27.79 -17.16 13.47
CA ASN A 320 27.99 -15.73 13.71
C ASN A 320 26.78 -14.89 13.27
N GLU A 321 26.24 -15.15 12.08
CA GLU A 321 25.08 -14.39 11.55
C GLU A 321 23.76 -14.87 12.18
N PHE A 322 23.54 -16.20 12.22
CA PHE A 322 22.31 -16.78 12.77
C PHE A 322 22.38 -17.11 14.27
N LYS A 323 23.54 -16.92 14.91
CA LYS A 323 23.75 -17.14 16.36
C LYS A 323 23.35 -18.55 16.81
N LEU A 324 23.58 -19.55 15.97
CA LEU A 324 23.29 -20.95 16.26
C LEU A 324 24.47 -21.60 16.97
N ASN A 325 24.19 -22.24 18.11
CA ASN A 325 25.21 -22.88 18.95
C ASN A 325 25.24 -24.40 18.82
N ASN A 326 24.24 -25.00 18.16
CA ASN A 326 24.09 -26.46 18.05
C ASN A 326 23.70 -26.85 16.62
N PHE A 327 24.69 -27.20 15.80
CA PHE A 327 24.48 -27.65 14.43
C PHE A 327 25.57 -28.62 13.98
N SER A 328 25.29 -29.38 12.92
CA SER A 328 26.27 -30.25 12.27
C SER A 328 26.07 -30.20 10.76
N VAL A 329 27.18 -30.12 10.04
CA VAL A 329 27.24 -30.06 8.58
C VAL A 329 27.87 -31.34 8.07
N TYR A 330 27.26 -31.93 7.05
CA TYR A 330 27.63 -33.20 6.44
C TYR A 330 27.94 -32.98 4.97
N LYS A 331 29.04 -33.57 4.52
CA LYS A 331 29.42 -33.67 3.11
C LYS A 331 29.01 -35.03 2.56
N GLU A 332 28.49 -35.05 1.34
CA GLU A 332 28.27 -36.29 0.61
C GLU A 332 29.58 -36.76 -0.03
N LYS A 333 29.97 -38.02 0.25
CA LYS A 333 31.11 -38.69 -0.36
C LYS A 333 30.79 -40.18 -0.49
N ASP A 334 30.89 -40.70 -1.71
CA ASP A 334 30.66 -42.12 -2.02
C ASP A 334 29.31 -42.66 -1.49
N SER A 335 28.23 -41.91 -1.69
CA SER A 335 26.87 -42.17 -1.20
C SER A 335 26.70 -42.11 0.33
N ASN A 336 27.74 -41.69 1.05
CA ASN A 336 27.73 -41.52 2.50
C ASN A 336 27.75 -40.06 2.90
N LEU A 337 27.03 -39.72 3.97
CA LEU A 337 27.05 -38.39 4.57
C LEU A 337 28.03 -38.40 5.73
N ILE A 338 29.16 -37.74 5.54
CA ILE A 338 30.26 -37.68 6.50
C ILE A 338 30.20 -36.33 7.21
N PRO A 339 30.20 -36.28 8.55
CA PRO A 339 30.20 -35.01 9.27
C PRO A 339 31.53 -34.29 9.04
N VAL A 340 31.47 -33.07 8.51
CA VAL A 340 32.63 -32.20 8.30
C VAL A 340 32.74 -31.14 9.38
N ILE A 341 31.61 -30.71 9.95
CA ILE A 341 31.57 -29.69 11.01
C ILE A 341 30.57 -30.12 12.08
N LYS A 342 30.95 -29.92 13.35
CA LYS A 342 30.09 -30.13 14.51
C LYS A 342 30.29 -28.98 15.49
N GLU A 343 29.26 -28.17 15.67
CA GLU A 343 29.22 -27.09 16.65
C GLU A 343 28.22 -27.46 17.75
N GLY A 344 28.66 -27.45 19.01
CA GLY A 344 27.83 -27.79 20.16
C GLY A 344 27.40 -29.26 20.23
N LYS A 345 26.27 -29.54 20.91
CA LYS A 345 25.72 -30.89 21.10
C LYS A 345 24.22 -30.93 20.78
N ILE A 346 23.86 -31.74 19.79
CA ILE A 346 22.47 -31.99 19.41
C ILE A 346 21.91 -33.14 20.25
N MET A 347 21.15 -32.82 21.30
CA MET A 347 20.57 -33.80 22.24
C MET A 347 19.12 -34.18 21.90
N CYS A 348 18.82 -34.40 20.62
CA CYS A 348 17.46 -34.70 20.16
C CYS A 348 17.27 -36.15 19.68
N GLY A 349 18.35 -36.90 19.46
CA GLY A 349 18.30 -38.30 19.00
C GLY A 349 17.84 -38.48 17.55
N TYR A 350 17.67 -37.39 16.79
CA TYR A 350 17.11 -37.44 15.42
C TYR A 350 18.15 -37.52 14.30
N THR A 351 19.46 -37.49 14.59
CA THR A 351 20.52 -37.49 13.56
C THR A 351 20.35 -38.63 12.54
N GLN A 352 20.11 -39.87 12.98
CA GLN A 352 19.90 -40.99 12.05
C GLN A 352 18.62 -40.83 11.22
N LYS A 353 17.57 -40.25 11.79
CA LYS A 353 16.31 -39.95 11.08
C LYS A 353 16.54 -38.87 10.03
N CYS A 354 17.32 -37.84 10.36
CA CYS A 354 17.74 -36.78 9.46
C CYS A 354 18.54 -37.33 8.27
N LEU A 355 19.61 -38.10 8.51
CA LEU A 355 20.45 -38.68 7.44
C LEU A 355 19.67 -39.62 6.50
N LYS A 356 18.56 -40.20 6.95
CA LYS A 356 17.63 -40.94 6.09
C LYS A 356 16.68 -40.04 5.31
N ALA A 357 16.16 -38.98 5.95
CA ALA A 357 15.25 -38.03 5.33
C ALA A 357 15.92 -37.23 4.21
N VAL A 358 17.14 -36.73 4.43
CA VAL A 358 17.86 -35.91 3.45
C VAL A 358 18.20 -36.66 2.17
N ARG A 359 18.48 -37.97 2.24
CA ARG A 359 18.68 -38.82 1.05
C ARG A 359 17.44 -38.91 0.16
N ARG A 360 16.26 -38.62 0.71
CA ARG A 360 14.98 -38.60 -0.01
C ARG A 360 14.57 -37.19 -0.44
N GLY A 361 15.42 -36.17 -0.26
CA GLY A 361 15.06 -34.78 -0.52
C GLY A 361 14.10 -34.17 0.50
N VAL A 362 13.89 -34.83 1.66
CA VAL A 362 12.90 -34.39 2.65
C VAL A 362 13.56 -33.56 3.73
N ILE A 363 13.02 -32.36 3.95
CA ILE A 363 13.35 -31.52 5.10
C ILE A 363 12.69 -32.11 6.34
N LEU A 364 13.48 -32.46 7.35
CA LEU A 364 12.96 -33.00 8.60
C LEU A 364 12.78 -31.87 9.62
N ASN A 365 11.57 -31.75 10.16
CA ASN A 365 11.24 -30.81 11.25
C ASN A 365 10.65 -31.61 12.41
N GLU A 366 11.27 -31.52 13.59
CA GLU A 366 10.85 -32.25 14.78
C GLU A 366 10.95 -31.36 16.03
N LYS A 367 10.34 -31.78 17.13
CA LYS A 367 10.54 -31.15 18.45
C LYS A 367 11.42 -32.04 19.31
N CYS A 368 12.50 -31.47 19.84
CA CYS A 368 13.37 -32.15 20.79
C CYS A 368 12.67 -32.37 22.14
N PRO A 369 13.11 -33.35 22.96
CA PRO A 369 12.54 -33.61 24.29
C PRO A 369 12.58 -32.40 25.24
N ASN A 370 13.53 -31.49 25.05
CA ASN A 370 13.67 -30.24 25.80
C ASN A 370 12.88 -29.07 25.20
N ASN A 371 11.90 -29.35 24.33
CA ASN A 371 11.03 -28.37 23.67
C ASN A 371 11.76 -27.38 22.72
N GLN A 372 13.00 -27.70 22.31
CA GLN A 372 13.67 -27.02 21.21
C GLN A 372 13.16 -27.54 19.85
N GLU A 373 13.31 -26.75 18.79
CA GLU A 373 12.98 -27.21 17.44
C GLU A 373 14.20 -27.80 16.76
N TYR A 374 14.06 -29.01 16.21
CA TYR A 374 15.08 -29.66 15.40
C TYR A 374 14.74 -29.50 13.93
N VAL A 375 15.74 -29.11 13.13
CA VAL A 375 15.60 -28.95 11.69
C VAL A 375 16.77 -29.61 11.00
N CYS A 376 16.48 -30.36 9.94
CA CYS A 376 17.50 -30.93 9.08
C CYS A 376 17.20 -30.66 7.60
N TYR A 377 18.12 -29.95 6.97
CA TYR A 377 18.05 -29.51 5.58
C TYR A 377 18.98 -30.35 4.70
N PRO A 378 18.49 -30.87 3.57
CA PRO A 378 19.37 -31.39 2.54
C PRO A 378 19.93 -30.25 1.67
N ILE A 379 21.16 -30.42 1.21
CA ILE A 379 21.80 -29.53 0.24
C ILE A 379 21.73 -30.23 -1.13
N PHE A 380 20.87 -29.76 -2.03
CA PHE A 380 20.66 -30.35 -3.36
C PHE A 380 21.02 -29.38 -4.48
N SER A 381 21.75 -29.88 -5.48
CA SER A 381 21.97 -29.18 -6.75
C SER A 381 21.35 -30.02 -7.85
N GLY A 382 20.18 -29.60 -8.36
CA GLY A 382 19.35 -30.46 -9.20
C GLY A 382 18.96 -31.74 -8.44
N ASP A 383 19.27 -32.90 -9.01
CA ASP A 383 18.97 -34.21 -8.42
C ASP A 383 20.12 -34.76 -7.53
N SER A 384 21.25 -34.06 -7.47
CA SER A 384 22.43 -34.53 -6.75
C SER A 384 22.48 -33.98 -5.32
N LEU A 385 22.57 -34.89 -4.34
CA LEU A 385 22.76 -34.57 -2.93
C LEU A 385 24.23 -34.16 -2.69
N MET A 386 24.44 -32.93 -2.24
CA MET A 386 25.77 -32.39 -1.92
C MET A 386 26.12 -32.55 -0.44
N GLY A 387 25.11 -32.57 0.43
CA GLY A 387 25.32 -32.61 1.87
C GLY A 387 24.05 -32.47 2.67
N ALA A 388 24.20 -32.32 3.99
CA ALA A 388 23.10 -32.09 4.90
C ALA A 388 23.51 -31.18 6.06
N ILE A 389 22.55 -30.42 6.59
CA ILE A 389 22.75 -29.58 7.77
C ILE A 389 21.66 -29.95 8.76
N GLU A 390 22.04 -30.41 9.95
CA GLU A 390 21.12 -30.49 11.08
C GLU A 390 21.43 -29.41 12.11
N MET A 391 20.39 -28.88 12.74
CA MET A 391 20.53 -27.82 13.73
C MET A 391 19.36 -27.81 14.71
N VAL A 392 19.59 -27.18 15.85
CA VAL A 392 18.60 -27.00 16.91
C VAL A 392 18.36 -25.51 17.15
N LEU A 393 17.09 -25.12 17.15
CA LEU A 393 16.64 -23.75 17.37
C LEU A 393 16.00 -23.63 18.76
N ASN A 394 16.22 -22.51 19.44
CA ASN A 394 15.60 -22.22 20.74
C ASN A 394 14.07 -22.08 20.62
N SER A 395 13.35 -22.24 21.72
CA SER A 395 11.88 -22.43 21.76
C SER A 395 11.00 -21.23 21.36
N ASN A 396 11.55 -20.16 20.77
CA ASN A 396 10.77 -18.99 20.36
C ASN A 396 10.18 -19.18 18.95
N ILE A 397 8.95 -19.72 18.90
CA ILE A 397 8.32 -20.27 17.68
C ILE A 397 8.11 -19.22 16.57
N SER A 398 7.76 -17.97 16.91
CA SER A 398 7.45 -16.92 15.92
C SER A 398 8.68 -16.47 15.15
N THR A 399 9.84 -16.36 15.81
CA THR A 399 11.13 -16.02 15.19
C THR A 399 11.71 -17.18 14.37
N ASN A 400 11.49 -18.43 14.81
CA ASN A 400 12.05 -19.59 14.14
C ASN A 400 11.43 -19.85 12.76
N ALA A 401 10.15 -19.54 12.55
CA ALA A 401 9.49 -19.78 11.26
C ALA A 401 10.13 -18.98 10.12
N THR A 402 10.43 -17.69 10.36
CA THR A 402 11.12 -16.84 9.39
C THR A 402 12.57 -17.26 9.23
N MET A 403 13.27 -17.53 10.33
CA MET A 403 14.68 -17.93 10.32
C MET A 403 14.90 -19.25 9.55
N LYS A 404 14.03 -20.25 9.75
CA LYS A 404 14.04 -21.51 9.00
C LYS A 404 13.94 -21.28 7.50
N LYS A 405 12.99 -20.44 7.04
CA LYS A 405 12.83 -20.12 5.61
C LYS A 405 14.06 -19.41 5.04
N VAL A 406 14.63 -18.47 5.79
CA VAL A 406 15.82 -17.73 5.38
C VAL A 406 17.01 -18.68 5.25
N ILE A 407 17.31 -19.47 6.29
CA ILE A 407 18.40 -20.46 6.27
C ILE A 407 18.22 -21.46 5.11
N ASN A 408 17.01 -21.97 4.89
CA ASN A 408 16.78 -22.88 3.76
C ASN A 408 17.11 -22.23 2.41
N ARG A 409 16.73 -20.96 2.19
CA ARG A 409 17.09 -20.25 0.94
C ARG A 409 18.60 -20.09 0.79
N PHE A 410 19.30 -19.74 1.87
CA PHE A 410 20.76 -19.65 1.88
C PHE A 410 21.38 -21.01 1.53
N ILE A 411 20.94 -22.09 2.16
CA ILE A 411 21.45 -23.44 1.89
C ILE A 411 21.25 -23.83 0.41
N GLN A 412 20.07 -23.57 -0.14
CA GLN A 412 19.81 -23.88 -1.55
C GLN A 412 20.61 -23.00 -2.51
N SER A 413 20.90 -21.73 -2.17
CA SER A 413 21.73 -20.88 -3.04
C SER A 413 23.19 -21.35 -3.12
N ILE A 414 23.69 -22.03 -2.08
CA ILE A 414 25.07 -22.54 -2.03
C ILE A 414 25.23 -23.85 -2.80
N ALA A 415 24.15 -24.64 -2.89
CA ALA A 415 24.20 -25.97 -3.49
C ALA A 415 24.69 -25.96 -4.94
N HIS A 416 24.39 -24.90 -5.69
CA HIS A 416 24.90 -24.73 -7.06
C HIS A 416 26.42 -24.50 -7.08
N SER A 417 26.93 -23.56 -6.28
CA SER A 417 28.37 -23.28 -6.20
C SER A 417 29.16 -24.47 -5.69
N LEU A 418 28.65 -25.20 -4.69
CA LEU A 418 29.23 -26.48 -4.22
C LEU A 418 29.39 -27.48 -5.36
N ASN A 419 28.33 -27.66 -6.16
CA ASN A 419 28.35 -28.59 -7.29
C ASN A 419 29.36 -28.16 -8.36
N ILE A 420 29.42 -26.86 -8.69
CA ILE A 420 30.42 -26.32 -9.62
C ILE A 420 31.84 -26.61 -9.11
N LYS A 421 32.14 -26.32 -7.84
CA LYS A 421 33.48 -26.55 -7.29
C LYS A 421 33.83 -28.04 -7.26
N ARG A 422 32.89 -28.90 -6.87
CA ARG A 422 33.05 -30.36 -6.89
C ARG A 422 33.34 -30.88 -8.29
N LEU A 423 32.53 -30.48 -9.28
CA LEU A 423 32.74 -30.85 -10.69
C LEU A 423 34.07 -30.33 -11.22
N THR A 424 34.44 -29.10 -10.88
CA THR A 424 35.73 -28.50 -11.29
C THR A 424 36.90 -29.28 -10.70
N GLN A 425 36.83 -29.66 -9.42
CA GLN A 425 37.83 -30.50 -8.76
C GLN A 425 37.95 -31.86 -9.44
N THR A 426 36.82 -32.53 -9.69
CA THR A 426 36.79 -33.82 -10.40
C THR A 426 37.35 -33.71 -11.82
N LEU A 427 37.01 -32.65 -12.56
CA LEU A 427 37.56 -32.40 -13.90
C LEU A 427 39.06 -32.14 -13.85
N LYS A 428 39.54 -31.40 -12.85
CA LYS A 428 40.97 -31.17 -12.64
C LYS A 428 41.69 -32.50 -12.37
N GLU A 429 41.17 -33.34 -11.48
CA GLU A 429 41.75 -34.66 -11.19
C GLU A 429 41.76 -35.58 -12.42
N LEU A 430 40.66 -35.62 -13.20
CA LEU A 430 40.57 -36.39 -14.45
C LEU A 430 41.49 -35.85 -15.55
N SER A 431 41.81 -34.56 -15.53
CA SER A 431 42.69 -33.92 -16.50
C SER A 431 44.18 -34.08 -16.16
N LEU A 432 44.54 -34.47 -14.94
CA LEU A 432 45.94 -34.52 -14.47
C LEU A 432 46.49 -35.95 -14.38
N LYS A 433 45.64 -36.97 -14.53
CA LYS A 433 46.04 -38.38 -14.54
C LYS A 433 45.80 -39.04 -15.89
N ASP A 434 46.66 -39.99 -16.24
CA ASP A 434 46.46 -40.88 -17.38
C ASP A 434 45.36 -41.90 -17.07
N LYS A 435 44.34 -42.01 -17.93
CA LYS A 435 43.16 -42.84 -17.69
C LYS A 435 43.47 -44.34 -17.66
N LEU A 436 44.49 -44.79 -18.38
CA LEU A 436 44.82 -46.21 -18.49
C LEU A 436 45.64 -46.71 -17.29
N THR A 437 46.68 -45.96 -16.92
CA THR A 437 47.67 -46.36 -15.90
C THR A 437 47.39 -45.79 -14.51
N GLY A 438 46.56 -44.73 -14.43
CA GLY A 438 46.29 -43.99 -13.20
C GLY A 438 47.50 -43.21 -12.66
N LEU A 439 48.59 -43.12 -13.43
CA LEU A 439 49.74 -42.27 -13.16
C LEU A 439 49.42 -40.80 -13.46
N TYR A 440 50.27 -39.88 -13.02
CA TYR A 440 50.16 -38.49 -13.48
C TYR A 440 50.46 -38.43 -14.98
N ASN A 441 49.83 -37.47 -15.67
CA ASN A 441 50.14 -37.24 -17.08
C ASN A 441 51.17 -36.10 -17.23
N ARG A 442 51.69 -35.94 -18.44
CA ARG A 442 52.66 -34.90 -18.78
C ARG A 442 52.21 -33.48 -18.38
N ARG A 443 50.92 -33.17 -18.46
CA ARG A 443 50.40 -31.84 -18.07
C ARG A 443 50.60 -31.57 -16.57
N PHE A 444 50.35 -32.56 -15.72
CA PHE A 444 50.60 -32.42 -14.28
C PHE A 444 52.08 -32.16 -13.96
N LEU A 445 52.98 -32.85 -14.66
CA LEU A 445 54.42 -32.62 -14.55
C LEU A 445 54.80 -31.17 -14.88
N GLU A 446 54.30 -30.65 -16.01
CA GLU A 446 54.56 -29.26 -16.43
C GLU A 446 54.07 -28.24 -15.40
N GLU A 447 52.96 -28.53 -14.71
CA GLU A 447 52.43 -27.68 -13.63
C GLU A 447 53.26 -27.75 -12.34
N ILE A 448 53.74 -28.94 -11.94
CA ILE A 448 54.38 -29.14 -10.63
C ILE A 448 55.90 -28.92 -10.64
N ILE A 449 56.57 -29.13 -11.78
CA ILE A 449 58.04 -29.12 -11.86
C ILE A 449 58.70 -27.80 -11.39
N PRO A 450 58.15 -26.58 -11.63
CA PRO A 450 58.76 -25.35 -11.13
C PRO A 450 58.81 -25.31 -9.59
N THR A 451 57.77 -25.85 -8.94
CA THR A 451 57.66 -25.92 -7.47
C THR A 451 58.67 -26.88 -6.88
N ILE A 452 58.85 -28.05 -7.52
CA ILE A 452 59.84 -29.06 -7.12
C ILE A 452 61.26 -28.48 -7.23
N LEU A 453 61.61 -27.86 -8.37
CA LEU A 453 62.92 -27.23 -8.58
C LEU A 453 63.20 -26.11 -7.56
N SER A 454 62.21 -25.25 -7.29
CA SER A 454 62.37 -24.18 -6.30
C SER A 454 62.58 -24.73 -4.89
N THR A 455 61.96 -25.86 -4.56
CA THR A 455 62.10 -26.50 -3.24
C THR A 455 63.47 -27.15 -3.10
N ALA A 456 63.92 -27.91 -4.10
CA ALA A 456 65.24 -28.53 -4.11
C ALA A 456 66.37 -27.49 -4.03
N LYS A 457 66.25 -26.38 -4.78
CA LYS A 457 67.21 -25.27 -4.71
C LYS A 457 67.29 -24.65 -3.31
N ARG A 458 66.16 -24.48 -2.62
CA ARG A 458 66.10 -23.95 -1.25
C ARG A 458 66.70 -24.93 -0.23
N LEU A 459 66.48 -26.23 -0.42
CA LEU A 459 66.96 -27.28 0.48
C LEU A 459 68.38 -27.76 0.13
N ASN A 460 68.98 -27.22 -0.94
CA ASN A 460 70.24 -27.68 -1.52
C ASN A 460 70.27 -29.21 -1.75
N SER A 461 69.15 -29.76 -2.24
CA SER A 461 69.00 -31.20 -2.50
C SER A 461 69.03 -31.49 -4.00
N LYS A 462 69.45 -32.71 -4.36
CA LYS A 462 69.51 -33.16 -5.75
C LYS A 462 68.16 -33.69 -6.22
N ILE A 463 67.83 -33.48 -7.48
CA ILE A 463 66.68 -34.11 -8.15
C ILE A 463 67.21 -35.05 -9.21
N ALA A 464 66.70 -36.27 -9.26
CA ALA A 464 66.92 -37.16 -10.40
C ALA A 464 65.74 -37.12 -11.37
N VAL A 465 66.05 -37.00 -12.66
CA VAL A 465 65.11 -37.12 -13.77
C VAL A 465 65.40 -38.45 -14.46
N VAL A 466 64.45 -39.37 -14.45
CA VAL A 466 64.59 -40.71 -15.06
C VAL A 466 63.58 -40.84 -16.19
N MET A 467 64.07 -41.08 -17.41
CA MET A 467 63.26 -41.43 -18.57
C MET A 467 63.32 -42.93 -18.83
N ILE A 468 62.15 -43.52 -19.07
CA ILE A 468 61.96 -44.95 -19.30
C ILE A 468 61.12 -45.12 -20.57
N ASP A 469 61.56 -45.97 -21.48
CA ASP A 469 60.84 -46.33 -22.69
C ASP A 469 60.78 -47.84 -22.84
N LEU A 470 59.60 -48.38 -23.16
CA LEU A 470 59.41 -49.82 -23.32
C LEU A 470 59.97 -50.30 -24.65
N ASP A 471 60.89 -51.26 -24.61
CA ASP A 471 61.50 -51.77 -25.83
C ASP A 471 60.48 -52.60 -26.63
N ASP A 472 60.50 -52.46 -27.96
CA ASP A 472 59.64 -53.20 -28.88
C ASP A 472 58.12 -53.15 -28.56
N PHE A 473 57.63 -52.12 -27.84
CA PHE A 473 56.21 -52.05 -27.44
C PHE A 473 55.25 -52.10 -28.64
N LYS A 474 55.62 -51.44 -29.75
CA LYS A 474 54.87 -51.55 -31.01
C LYS A 474 54.75 -53.00 -31.49
N LYS A 475 55.82 -53.80 -31.40
CA LYS A 475 55.80 -55.22 -31.78
C LYS A 475 54.89 -56.03 -30.86
N ILE A 476 54.82 -55.70 -29.57
CA ILE A 476 53.86 -56.31 -28.63
C ILE A 476 52.43 -56.02 -29.08
N ASN A 477 52.11 -54.76 -29.39
CA ASN A 477 50.79 -54.37 -29.91
C ASN A 477 50.46 -55.06 -31.23
N ASP A 478 51.39 -55.10 -32.16
CA ASP A 478 51.20 -55.70 -33.49
C ASP A 478 51.03 -57.23 -33.41
N THR A 479 51.65 -57.88 -32.41
CA THR A 479 51.62 -59.35 -32.24
C THR A 479 50.42 -59.82 -31.40
N TYR A 480 50.12 -59.13 -30.30
CA TYR A 480 49.14 -59.58 -29.30
C TYR A 480 47.90 -58.69 -29.21
N GLY A 481 47.85 -57.61 -29.98
CA GLY A 481 46.76 -56.64 -30.01
C GLY A 481 46.89 -55.55 -28.95
N HIS A 482 46.19 -54.43 -29.17
CA HIS A 482 46.26 -53.26 -28.28
C HIS A 482 45.81 -53.54 -26.83
N LEU A 483 44.86 -54.44 -26.60
CA LEU A 483 44.45 -54.82 -25.25
C LEU A 483 45.58 -55.48 -24.45
N ALA A 484 46.47 -56.22 -25.14
CA ALA A 484 47.66 -56.79 -24.50
C ALA A 484 48.67 -55.69 -24.14
N GLY A 485 48.88 -54.71 -25.03
CA GLY A 485 49.71 -53.54 -24.74
C GLY A 485 49.18 -52.72 -23.58
N ASP A 486 47.87 -52.56 -23.46
CA ASP A 486 47.23 -51.89 -22.32
C ASP A 486 47.53 -52.60 -20.99
N GLU A 487 47.49 -53.93 -20.96
CA GLU A 487 47.86 -54.70 -19.76
C GLU A 487 49.35 -54.60 -19.43
N VAL A 488 50.23 -54.55 -20.46
CA VAL A 488 51.66 -54.27 -20.26
C VAL A 488 51.87 -52.89 -19.64
N LEU A 489 51.20 -51.85 -20.13
CA LEU A 489 51.32 -50.49 -19.60
C LEU A 489 50.83 -50.40 -18.15
N LYS A 490 49.72 -51.07 -17.81
CA LYS A 490 49.23 -51.14 -16.42
C LYS A 490 50.20 -51.89 -15.51
N PHE A 491 50.78 -52.99 -15.99
CA PHE A 491 51.77 -53.76 -15.25
C PHE A 491 53.00 -52.91 -14.94
N VAL A 492 53.58 -52.26 -15.95
CA VAL A 492 54.73 -51.36 -15.80
C VAL A 492 54.39 -50.22 -14.83
N ALA A 493 53.24 -49.58 -14.99
CA ALA A 493 52.82 -48.50 -14.09
C ALA A 493 52.71 -48.95 -12.61
N ASN A 494 52.26 -50.18 -12.36
CA ASN A 494 52.23 -50.75 -11.02
C ASN A 494 53.63 -51.10 -10.50
N SER A 495 54.50 -51.68 -11.34
CA SER A 495 55.91 -51.91 -11.01
C SER A 495 56.60 -50.62 -10.60
N LEU A 496 56.39 -49.53 -11.35
CA LEU A 496 56.91 -48.20 -11.02
C LEU A 496 56.41 -47.71 -9.66
N LYS A 497 55.11 -47.77 -9.39
CA LYS A 497 54.53 -47.39 -8.08
C LYS A 497 55.08 -48.23 -6.92
N ASN A 498 55.37 -49.50 -7.18
CA ASN A 498 55.91 -50.42 -6.18
C ASN A 498 57.39 -50.17 -5.88
N HIS A 499 58.18 -49.65 -6.82
CA HIS A 499 59.59 -49.30 -6.57
C HIS A 499 59.72 -47.90 -5.98
N PHE A 500 58.95 -46.95 -6.51
CA PHE A 500 58.97 -45.54 -6.11
C PHE A 500 57.82 -45.24 -5.15
N LYS A 501 58.00 -45.64 -3.88
CA LYS A 501 56.95 -45.59 -2.85
C LYS A 501 56.87 -44.26 -2.09
N ARG A 502 57.84 -43.35 -2.25
CA ARG A 502 57.83 -42.10 -1.47
C ARG A 502 56.74 -41.20 -2.02
N SER A 503 56.06 -40.47 -1.14
CA SER A 503 55.05 -39.48 -1.54
C SER A 503 55.63 -38.34 -2.39
N SER A 504 56.96 -38.15 -2.33
CA SER A 504 57.72 -37.19 -3.15
C SER A 504 58.14 -37.75 -4.51
N ASP A 505 58.04 -39.06 -4.74
CA ASP A 505 58.42 -39.63 -6.03
C ASP A 505 57.28 -39.40 -7.02
N LEU A 506 57.57 -38.63 -8.08
CA LEU A 506 56.58 -38.29 -9.08
C LEU A 506 56.71 -39.24 -10.27
N ILE A 507 55.70 -40.08 -10.49
CA ILE A 507 55.65 -41.02 -11.60
C ILE A 507 54.65 -40.55 -12.64
N VAL A 508 55.12 -40.33 -13.86
CA VAL A 508 54.39 -39.70 -14.95
C VAL A 508 54.38 -40.61 -16.16
N ARG A 509 53.21 -40.83 -16.78
CA ARG A 509 53.17 -41.34 -18.15
C ARG A 509 53.43 -40.17 -19.09
N TYR A 510 54.65 -40.13 -19.65
CA TYR A 510 55.14 -38.99 -20.43
C TYR A 510 54.67 -39.05 -21.88
N GLY A 511 54.59 -40.26 -22.44
CA GLY A 511 54.18 -40.54 -23.82
C GLY A 511 53.33 -41.80 -23.95
N GLY A 512 53.30 -42.39 -25.15
CA GLY A 512 52.53 -43.60 -25.43
C GLY A 512 53.05 -44.81 -24.65
N GLU A 513 54.36 -45.05 -24.73
CA GLU A 513 55.10 -46.14 -24.08
C GLU A 513 56.23 -45.63 -23.17
N GLU A 514 56.27 -44.31 -22.96
CA GLU A 514 57.31 -43.61 -22.21
C GLU A 514 56.81 -43.20 -20.81
N PHE A 515 57.65 -43.41 -19.80
CA PHE A 515 57.42 -43.01 -18.42
C PHE A 515 58.55 -42.11 -17.94
N LEU A 516 58.19 -41.10 -17.16
CA LEU A 516 59.14 -40.20 -16.52
C LEU A 516 58.98 -40.28 -15.00
N ILE A 517 60.11 -40.31 -14.30
CA ILE A 517 60.14 -40.28 -12.83
C ILE A 517 60.97 -39.11 -12.36
N ILE A 518 60.43 -38.34 -11.42
CA ILE A 518 61.17 -37.30 -10.69
C ILE A 518 61.36 -37.78 -9.25
N VAL A 519 62.60 -37.88 -8.81
CA VAL A 519 62.96 -38.26 -7.44
C VAL A 519 63.59 -37.06 -6.75
N GLU A 520 62.91 -36.55 -5.73
CA GLU A 520 63.43 -35.48 -4.88
C GLU A 520 64.44 -36.00 -3.86
N SER A 521 65.45 -35.19 -3.53
CA SER A 521 66.54 -35.58 -2.61
C SER A 521 67.19 -36.90 -3.01
N ALA A 522 67.52 -37.02 -4.29
CA ALA A 522 68.05 -38.24 -4.88
C ALA A 522 69.48 -38.51 -4.42
N GLU A 523 69.73 -39.73 -3.96
CA GLU A 523 71.06 -40.29 -3.72
C GLU A 523 71.40 -41.20 -4.90
N GLU A 524 72.53 -40.96 -5.57
CA GLU A 524 72.86 -41.60 -6.84
C GLU A 524 72.95 -43.13 -6.73
N GLU A 525 73.69 -43.64 -5.75
CA GLU A 525 73.86 -45.09 -5.52
C GLU A 525 72.52 -45.80 -5.31
N LYS A 526 71.64 -45.19 -4.51
CA LYS A 526 70.31 -45.72 -4.19
C LYS A 526 69.37 -45.69 -5.38
N LEU A 527 69.42 -44.63 -6.20
CA LEU A 527 68.64 -44.56 -7.42
C LEU A 527 69.08 -45.66 -8.39
N LEU A 528 70.39 -45.86 -8.57
CA LEU A 528 70.93 -46.90 -9.44
C LEU A 528 70.52 -48.30 -9.01
N GLU A 529 70.51 -48.57 -7.70
CA GLU A 529 70.00 -49.82 -7.14
C GLU A 529 68.52 -50.03 -7.50
N LEU A 530 67.67 -49.02 -7.26
CA LEU A 530 66.23 -49.08 -7.59
C LEU A 530 65.97 -49.28 -9.10
N LEU A 531 66.73 -48.59 -9.95
CA LEU A 531 66.58 -48.73 -11.40
C LEU A 531 67.03 -50.10 -11.90
N LYS A 532 68.06 -50.68 -11.28
CA LYS A 532 68.50 -52.05 -11.56
C LYS A 532 67.45 -53.08 -11.13
N GLU A 533 66.91 -52.95 -9.92
CA GLU A 533 65.83 -53.81 -9.42
C GLU A 533 64.59 -53.75 -10.32
N LEU A 534 64.16 -52.55 -10.71
CA LEU A 534 63.05 -52.35 -11.64
C LEU A 534 63.34 -53.03 -12.99
N LYS A 535 64.54 -52.84 -13.55
CA LYS A 535 64.92 -53.46 -14.83
C LYS A 535 64.92 -54.98 -14.74
N ASP A 536 65.42 -55.54 -13.63
CA ASP A 536 65.43 -56.98 -13.38
C ASP A 536 64.00 -57.53 -13.16
N GLU A 537 63.12 -56.80 -12.48
CA GLU A 537 61.70 -57.16 -12.33
C GLU A 537 61.01 -57.21 -13.71
N LEU A 538 61.18 -56.17 -14.52
CA LEU A 538 60.59 -56.10 -15.86
C LEU A 538 61.13 -57.24 -16.76
N ASN A 539 62.45 -57.46 -16.78
CA ASN A 539 63.07 -58.50 -17.60
C ASN A 539 62.62 -59.93 -17.21
N ASN A 540 62.35 -60.16 -15.93
CA ASN A 540 61.89 -61.44 -15.39
C ASN A 540 60.35 -61.51 -15.30
N SER A 541 59.64 -60.46 -15.69
CA SER A 541 58.19 -60.41 -15.63
C SER A 541 57.60 -61.40 -16.63
N GLY A 542 57.20 -62.56 -16.13
CA GLY A 542 56.46 -63.55 -16.90
C GLY A 542 55.00 -63.15 -17.05
N LEU A 543 54.71 -61.94 -17.56
CA LEU A 543 53.35 -61.42 -17.65
C LEU A 543 52.52 -62.31 -18.59
N LYS A 544 51.56 -63.04 -18.01
CA LYS A 544 50.69 -63.93 -18.78
C LYS A 544 49.52 -63.14 -19.35
N ILE A 545 49.57 -62.89 -20.65
CA ILE A 545 48.47 -62.26 -21.39
C ILE A 545 47.86 -63.33 -22.28
N SER A 546 46.56 -63.60 -22.09
CA SER A 546 45.81 -64.59 -22.87
C SER A 546 46.49 -65.98 -22.95
N GLY A 547 47.11 -66.41 -21.86
CA GLY A 547 47.80 -67.71 -21.77
C GLY A 547 49.24 -67.74 -22.31
N THR A 548 49.74 -66.64 -22.88
CA THR A 548 51.11 -66.52 -23.39
C THR A 548 51.95 -65.63 -22.49
N THR A 549 53.20 -66.02 -22.23
CA THR A 549 54.14 -65.21 -21.45
C THR A 549 54.77 -64.14 -22.35
N VAL A 550 54.48 -62.87 -22.08
CA VAL A 550 55.07 -61.73 -22.78
C VAL A 550 56.27 -61.22 -21.98
N LYS A 551 57.45 -61.22 -22.60
CA LYS A 551 58.65 -60.64 -21.99
C LYS A 551 58.64 -59.13 -22.20
N ILE A 552 58.84 -58.38 -21.12
CA ILE A 552 58.87 -56.91 -21.12
C ILE A 552 60.31 -56.48 -20.84
N THR A 553 60.86 -55.61 -21.67
CA THR A 553 62.15 -54.96 -21.38
C THR A 553 61.98 -53.46 -21.55
N ALA A 554 62.84 -52.69 -20.88
CA ALA A 554 62.80 -51.24 -20.95
C ALA A 554 64.21 -50.66 -20.99
N SER A 555 64.34 -49.59 -21.78
CA SER A 555 65.51 -48.73 -21.81
C SER A 555 65.32 -47.61 -20.80
N ILE A 556 66.34 -47.36 -19.97
CA ILE A 556 66.28 -46.39 -18.88
C ILE A 556 67.48 -45.44 -19.01
N GLY A 557 67.21 -44.14 -18.98
CA GLY A 557 68.22 -43.08 -18.87
C GLY A 557 67.89 -42.13 -17.75
N TYR A 558 68.91 -41.53 -17.14
CA TYR A 558 68.73 -40.60 -16.03
C TYR A 558 69.73 -39.45 -16.10
N ALA A 559 69.40 -38.35 -15.42
CA ALA A 559 70.27 -37.20 -15.20
C ALA A 559 69.93 -36.54 -13.86
N PHE A 560 70.91 -35.89 -13.23
CA PHE A 560 70.76 -35.20 -11.95
C PHE A 560 70.80 -33.69 -12.09
N ILE A 561 70.00 -33.00 -11.28
CA ILE A 561 70.04 -31.55 -11.10
C ILE A 561 70.54 -31.28 -9.67
N PRO A 562 71.57 -30.44 -9.47
CA PRO A 562 72.27 -29.63 -10.49
C PRO A 562 73.49 -30.30 -11.16
N ASP A 563 73.84 -31.55 -10.80
CA ASP A 563 75.14 -32.15 -11.16
C ASP A 563 75.37 -32.30 -12.68
N ASP A 564 74.38 -32.79 -13.42
CA ASP A 564 74.46 -32.99 -14.87
C ASP A 564 73.85 -31.81 -15.67
N ALA A 565 72.93 -31.08 -15.05
CA ALA A 565 72.18 -30.00 -15.69
C ALA A 565 71.67 -28.95 -14.69
N GLU A 566 71.62 -27.69 -15.12
CA GLU A 566 71.18 -26.56 -14.30
C GLU A 566 69.64 -26.41 -14.21
N ASP A 567 68.91 -26.98 -15.17
CA ASP A 567 67.45 -26.92 -15.25
C ASP A 567 66.81 -28.23 -15.72
N PHE A 568 65.49 -28.33 -15.53
CA PHE A 568 64.72 -29.53 -15.86
C PHE A 568 64.74 -29.90 -17.33
N ASN A 569 64.64 -28.94 -18.25
CA ASN A 569 64.62 -29.24 -19.68
C ASN A 569 65.94 -29.85 -20.12
N LYS A 570 67.05 -29.33 -19.58
CA LYS A 570 68.38 -29.86 -19.91
C LYS A 570 68.60 -31.24 -19.29
N ALA A 571 68.17 -31.46 -18.05
CA ALA A 571 68.23 -32.77 -17.41
C ALA A 571 67.38 -33.81 -18.17
N LEU A 572 66.18 -33.42 -18.60
CA LEU A 572 65.30 -34.26 -19.40
C LEU A 572 65.93 -34.64 -20.75
N GLU A 573 66.54 -33.68 -21.44
CA GLU A 573 67.27 -33.93 -22.69
C GLU A 573 68.45 -34.91 -22.50
N LEU A 574 69.17 -34.80 -21.38
CA LEU A 574 70.28 -35.69 -21.05
C LEU A 574 69.78 -37.10 -20.69
N ALA A 575 68.71 -37.20 -19.90
CA ALA A 575 68.08 -38.47 -19.53
C ALA A 575 67.55 -39.20 -20.78
N ASP A 576 66.89 -38.48 -21.70
CA ASP A 576 66.42 -39.01 -22.98
C ASP A 576 67.58 -39.51 -23.86
N LYS A 577 68.66 -38.71 -23.98
CA LYS A 577 69.87 -39.14 -24.70
C LYS A 577 70.52 -40.38 -24.08
N ALA A 578 70.56 -40.48 -22.76
CA ALA A 578 71.08 -41.64 -22.06
C ALA A 578 70.21 -42.88 -22.29
N MET A 579 68.89 -42.72 -22.25
CA MET A 579 67.92 -43.77 -22.54
C MET A 579 68.06 -44.27 -23.98
N TYR A 580 68.15 -43.35 -24.94
CA TYR A 580 68.32 -43.70 -26.36
C TYR A 580 69.66 -44.42 -26.63
N LYS A 581 70.72 -44.07 -25.89
CA LYS A 581 71.99 -44.83 -25.93
C LYS A 581 71.85 -46.23 -25.33
N ALA A 582 71.03 -46.41 -24.30
CA ALA A 582 70.77 -47.72 -23.70
C ALA A 582 69.90 -48.62 -24.60
N LYS A 583 69.11 -48.02 -25.50
CA LYS A 583 68.24 -48.70 -26.47
C LYS A 583 69.00 -49.22 -27.71
N ARG A 584 70.15 -48.61 -28.03
CA ARG A 584 71.05 -49.02 -29.13
C ARG A 584 72.06 -50.05 -28.65
#